data_AF-A0A2K5CLL7-F1
#
_entry.id   AF-A0A2K5CLL7-F1
#
_cell.length_a   1.000
_cell.length_b   1.000
_cell.length_c   1.000
_cell.angle_alpha   90.00
_cell.angle_beta   90.00
_cell.angle_gamma   90.00
#
_symmetry.space_group_name_H-M   'P 1'
#
loop_
_entity.id
_entity.type
_entity.pdbx_description
1 polymer ?
#
loop_
_entity_poly.entity_id
_entity_poly.type
_entity_poly.pdbx_seq_one_letter_code
_entity_poly.pdbx_strand_id
1 'polypeptide(L)'
;MSTLCPPPSPAVAKTEIALSGESPLLAATFAYWDNILGPRVRHIWAPKTEQILLSDGEITFLANHTLNGEILRNAESGAIDVKFFVLSEKGVIIVSLIFDGNWNGDRSTYGLSIILPQTELSFYLPLHRVCVDRLTHIIRKGRIWMHKERQENVQKIILEGTERMEDQGQSIIPMLTGEVIPVMELLSSMKSHSVPEEIDISDTVLNDDDIGDSCHEGFLLNAISSHLQTCGCSVVVGSNAEKVNKIVRTLCLFLTPAERKCSRLCEAESSFKYESGLFVQGLLKDSTGSFVLPFRQVMYAPYPTTHIDVDVNTVKQMPPCHEHIYNQRRYMRSELTAFWRATSEEDMAQDTIIYTDESFTPDLNIFQDVLHRDTLVKAFLDQVFQLKPGLSLRSTFLAQFLLVLHRKALTLIKYIEDDTQKGKKPFKSLRNLKIDLDLTAEGDLNIIMALAEKIKPGLHSFIFGRPFYTSVQERDVLMTF
;
A
#
# COMPACT_ATOMS: atom_id res chain seq x y z
N MET A 1 -18.50 -18.07 -51.92
CA MET A 1 -17.42 -17.20 -51.41
C MET A 1 -17.25 -17.50 -49.94
N SER A 2 -16.18 -18.21 -49.59
CA SER A 2 -15.83 -18.58 -48.21
C SER A 2 -15.32 -17.35 -47.48
N THR A 3 -16.01 -16.94 -46.42
CA THR A 3 -15.54 -15.98 -45.43
C THR A 3 -14.30 -16.55 -44.75
N LEU A 4 -13.13 -16.06 -45.15
CA LEU A 4 -11.85 -16.33 -44.49
C LEU A 4 -11.94 -15.75 -43.06
N CYS A 5 -12.18 -16.60 -42.08
CA CYS A 5 -11.86 -16.29 -40.70
C CYS A 5 -10.37 -15.95 -40.62
N PRO A 6 -9.96 -14.87 -39.92
CA PRO A 6 -8.55 -14.67 -39.63
C PRO A 6 -8.03 -15.89 -38.86
N PRO A 7 -6.76 -16.28 -39.05
CA PRO A 7 -6.19 -17.40 -38.32
C PRO A 7 -6.33 -17.15 -36.81
N PRO A 8 -6.63 -18.17 -35.99
CA PRO A 8 -6.69 -17.99 -34.55
C PRO A 8 -5.32 -17.50 -34.08
N SER A 9 -5.28 -16.33 -33.46
CA SER A 9 -4.12 -15.88 -32.70
C SER A 9 -3.72 -17.01 -31.75
N PRO A 10 -2.41 -17.30 -31.56
CA PRO A 10 -1.98 -18.36 -30.65
C PRO A 10 -2.64 -18.12 -29.29
N ALA A 11 -3.28 -19.16 -28.76
CA ALA A 11 -3.99 -19.09 -27.48
C ALA A 11 -3.01 -18.60 -26.41
N VAL A 12 -3.31 -17.45 -25.81
CA VAL A 12 -2.48 -16.87 -24.75
C VAL A 12 -2.69 -17.69 -23.47
N ALA A 13 -1.61 -18.00 -22.77
CA ALA A 13 -1.70 -18.70 -21.50
C ALA A 13 -2.56 -17.92 -20.50
N LYS A 14 -3.51 -18.60 -19.86
CA LYS A 14 -4.49 -18.00 -18.96
C LYS A 14 -4.61 -18.83 -17.70
N THR A 15 -4.69 -18.15 -16.55
CA THR A 15 -5.02 -18.76 -15.26
C THR A 15 -6.32 -18.15 -14.75
N GLU A 16 -7.30 -19.01 -14.45
CA GLU A 16 -8.54 -18.61 -13.79
C GLU A 16 -8.39 -18.68 -12.28
N ILE A 17 -8.73 -17.58 -11.59
CA ILE A 17 -8.58 -17.43 -10.16
C ILE A 17 -9.96 -17.42 -9.51
N ALA A 18 -10.19 -18.35 -8.59
CA ALA A 18 -11.38 -18.33 -7.75
C ALA A 18 -11.16 -17.36 -6.59
N LEU A 19 -11.90 -16.25 -6.59
CA LEU A 19 -11.88 -15.25 -5.52
C LEU A 19 -13.10 -15.44 -4.62
N SER A 20 -12.96 -15.13 -3.33
CA SER A 20 -14.07 -15.05 -2.40
C SER A 20 -14.87 -13.78 -2.66
N GLY A 21 -16.05 -13.91 -3.27
CA GLY A 21 -16.93 -12.79 -3.58
C GLY A 21 -16.80 -12.28 -5.02
N GLU A 22 -17.46 -11.15 -5.31
CA GLU A 22 -17.44 -10.54 -6.64
C GLU A 22 -16.09 -9.85 -6.89
N SER A 23 -15.51 -10.08 -8.07
CA SER A 23 -14.27 -9.44 -8.49
C SER A 23 -14.57 -8.11 -9.17
N PRO A 24 -14.01 -6.98 -8.68
CA PRO A 24 -14.08 -5.70 -9.42
C PRO A 24 -13.14 -5.67 -10.63
N LEU A 25 -12.27 -6.68 -10.79
CA LEU A 25 -11.33 -6.80 -11.90
C LEU A 25 -11.91 -7.63 -13.04
N LEU A 26 -11.53 -7.27 -14.27
CA LEU A 26 -11.78 -8.10 -15.46
C LEU A 26 -10.60 -9.03 -15.74
N ALA A 27 -9.37 -8.53 -15.61
CA ALA A 27 -8.15 -9.30 -15.77
C ALA A 27 -6.92 -8.53 -15.26
N ALA A 28 -5.83 -9.24 -15.02
CA ALA A 28 -4.48 -8.69 -15.00
C ALA A 28 -3.65 -9.33 -16.12
N THR A 29 -2.77 -8.56 -16.75
CA THR A 29 -1.97 -9.02 -17.88
C THR A 29 -0.48 -8.74 -17.69
N PHE A 30 0.35 -9.68 -18.12
CA PHE A 30 1.78 -9.47 -18.31
C PHE A 30 2.10 -9.47 -19.79
N ALA A 31 2.62 -8.35 -20.27
CA ALA A 31 2.92 -8.12 -21.68
C ALA A 31 4.37 -7.68 -21.87
N TYR A 32 4.89 -7.87 -23.09
CA TYR A 32 6.25 -7.53 -23.47
C TYR A 32 6.28 -6.99 -24.91
N TRP A 33 7.34 -6.25 -25.22
CA TRP A 33 7.65 -5.81 -26.57
C TRP A 33 8.44 -6.88 -27.33
N ASP A 34 7.89 -7.35 -28.45
CA ASP A 34 8.56 -8.20 -29.44
C ASP A 34 9.06 -7.31 -30.60
N ASN A 35 10.34 -7.39 -30.93
CA ASN A 35 10.96 -6.51 -31.93
C ASN A 35 10.45 -6.75 -33.36
N ILE A 36 9.81 -7.89 -33.62
CA ILE A 36 9.27 -8.26 -34.94
C ILE A 36 7.75 -8.06 -34.97
N LEU A 37 7.06 -8.52 -33.92
CA LEU A 37 5.60 -8.58 -33.87
C LEU A 37 4.95 -7.44 -33.10
N GLY A 38 5.75 -6.60 -32.43
CA GLY A 38 5.26 -5.54 -31.56
C GLY A 38 4.82 -6.06 -30.19
N PRO A 39 3.90 -5.39 -29.50
CA PRO A 39 3.51 -5.77 -28.16
C PRO A 39 2.74 -7.10 -28.17
N ARG A 40 3.01 -7.94 -27.18
CA ARG A 40 2.38 -9.26 -27.01
C ARG A 40 2.10 -9.54 -25.54
N VAL A 41 0.98 -10.21 -25.28
CA VAL A 41 0.65 -10.72 -23.94
C VAL A 41 1.29 -12.09 -23.75
N ARG A 42 1.99 -12.29 -22.63
CA ARG A 42 2.53 -13.59 -22.21
C ARG A 42 1.53 -14.37 -21.37
N HIS A 43 0.85 -13.69 -20.46
CA HIS A 43 -0.07 -14.34 -19.54
C HIS A 43 -1.23 -13.44 -19.14
N ILE A 44 -2.38 -14.08 -18.89
CA ILE A 44 -3.61 -13.44 -18.39
C ILE A 44 -4.03 -14.11 -17.09
N TRP A 45 -4.14 -13.33 -16.02
CA TRP A 45 -4.82 -13.74 -14.79
C TRP A 45 -6.23 -13.18 -14.81
N ALA A 46 -7.24 -14.05 -14.83
CA ALA A 46 -8.63 -13.65 -14.89
C ALA A 46 -9.40 -14.23 -13.69
N PRO A 47 -10.31 -13.47 -13.07
CA PRO A 47 -11.21 -14.05 -12.08
C PRO A 47 -12.17 -15.03 -12.76
N LYS A 48 -12.58 -16.06 -12.04
CA LYS A 48 -13.59 -17.02 -12.50
C LYS A 48 -14.98 -16.42 -12.35
N THR A 49 -15.41 -15.60 -13.32
CA THR A 49 -16.74 -14.97 -13.35
C THR A 49 -17.65 -15.60 -14.40
N GLU A 50 -18.94 -15.75 -14.08
CA GLU A 50 -19.93 -16.30 -15.03
C GLU A 50 -20.25 -15.34 -16.19
N GLN A 51 -20.06 -14.03 -15.99
CA GLN A 51 -20.19 -13.00 -17.01
C GLN A 51 -18.81 -12.48 -17.42
N ILE A 52 -18.43 -12.74 -18.67
CA ILE A 52 -17.18 -12.28 -19.27
C ILE A 52 -17.51 -11.04 -20.11
N LEU A 53 -17.14 -9.84 -19.63
CA LEU A 53 -17.38 -8.58 -20.33
C LEU A 53 -16.50 -8.44 -21.59
N LEU A 54 -15.27 -8.98 -21.55
CA LEU A 54 -14.29 -8.86 -22.62
C LEU A 54 -13.75 -10.23 -23.01
N SER A 55 -13.63 -10.46 -24.32
CA SER A 55 -12.93 -11.65 -24.84
C SER A 55 -11.41 -11.55 -24.62
N ASP A 56 -10.72 -12.70 -24.59
CA ASP A 56 -9.25 -12.73 -24.48
C ASP A 56 -8.57 -11.98 -25.66
N GLY A 57 -9.21 -11.97 -26.84
CA GLY A 57 -8.77 -11.20 -28.00
C GLY A 57 -8.83 -9.67 -27.78
N GLU A 58 -9.82 -9.18 -27.04
CA GLU A 58 -9.92 -7.77 -26.69
C GLU A 58 -8.94 -7.38 -25.60
N ILE A 59 -8.75 -8.23 -24.59
CA ILE A 59 -7.75 -8.01 -23.52
C ILE A 59 -6.33 -7.92 -24.13
N THR A 60 -6.01 -8.81 -25.07
CA THR A 60 -4.72 -8.79 -25.77
C THR A 60 -4.57 -7.54 -26.64
N PHE A 61 -5.63 -7.13 -27.35
CA PHE A 61 -5.63 -5.87 -28.10
C PHE A 61 -5.41 -4.64 -27.20
N LEU A 62 -6.03 -4.61 -26.00
CA LEU A 62 -5.86 -3.53 -25.04
C LEU A 62 -4.43 -3.43 -24.52
N ALA A 63 -3.83 -4.57 -24.14
CA ALA A 63 -2.43 -4.63 -23.71
C ALA A 63 -1.47 -4.13 -24.81
N ASN A 64 -1.79 -4.40 -26.07
CA ASN A 64 -1.03 -3.89 -27.21
C ASN A 64 -1.10 -2.36 -27.31
N HIS A 65 -2.29 -1.78 -27.09
CA HIS A 65 -2.46 -0.33 -27.13
C HIS A 65 -1.64 0.38 -26.03
N THR A 66 -1.51 -0.23 -24.85
CA THR A 66 -0.72 0.33 -23.74
C THR A 66 0.79 0.40 -24.06
N LEU A 67 1.34 -0.61 -24.72
CA LEU A 67 2.77 -0.76 -25.01
C LEU A 67 3.21 -0.16 -26.36
N ASN A 68 2.30 -0.01 -27.34
CA ASN A 68 2.60 0.54 -28.66
C ASN A 68 3.22 1.96 -28.65
N GLY A 69 2.97 2.75 -27.61
CA GLY A 69 3.57 4.07 -27.45
C GLY A 69 5.04 4.06 -27.00
N GLU A 70 5.60 2.90 -26.64
CA GLU A 70 6.90 2.78 -25.95
C GLU A 70 8.08 2.38 -26.86
N ILE A 71 7.88 2.41 -28.19
CA ILE A 71 8.81 1.90 -29.22
C ILE A 71 10.21 2.53 -29.18
N LEU A 72 10.38 3.65 -28.50
CA LEU A 72 11.66 4.35 -28.34
C LEU A 72 11.84 4.87 -26.91
N ARG A 73 11.30 4.16 -25.92
CA ARG A 73 11.37 4.58 -24.53
C ARG A 73 12.83 4.79 -24.12
N ASN A 74 13.18 6.04 -23.80
CA ASN A 74 14.47 6.43 -23.25
C ASN A 74 14.29 6.80 -21.77
N ALA A 75 13.90 5.81 -20.98
CA ALA A 75 13.72 6.00 -19.54
C ALA A 75 15.06 5.79 -18.80
N GLU A 76 15.22 6.48 -17.67
CA GLU A 76 16.35 6.23 -16.77
C GLU A 76 16.38 4.75 -16.38
N SER A 77 17.58 4.16 -16.32
CA SER A 77 17.73 2.75 -15.91
C SER A 77 17.02 2.52 -14.59
N GLY A 78 16.10 1.55 -14.55
CA GLY A 78 15.30 1.24 -13.36
C GLY A 78 13.98 1.97 -13.20
N ALA A 79 13.64 2.92 -14.08
CA ALA A 79 12.35 3.60 -14.00
C ALA A 79 11.17 2.62 -14.18
N ILE A 80 10.10 2.84 -13.42
CA ILE A 80 8.82 2.15 -13.56
C ILE A 80 7.78 3.25 -13.76
N ASP A 81 7.21 3.32 -14.96
CA ASP A 81 6.27 4.37 -15.33
C ASP A 81 4.84 3.85 -15.19
N VAL A 82 4.01 4.63 -14.51
CA VAL A 82 2.59 4.32 -14.34
C VAL A 82 1.80 5.00 -15.44
N LYS A 83 0.98 4.23 -16.16
CA LYS A 83 -0.02 4.75 -17.08
C LYS A 83 -1.43 4.40 -16.63
N PHE A 84 -2.31 5.39 -16.71
CA PHE A 84 -3.72 5.27 -16.37
C PHE A 84 -4.55 5.63 -17.60
N PHE A 85 -5.30 4.66 -18.13
CA PHE A 85 -6.14 4.84 -19.31
C PHE A 85 -7.61 4.63 -18.94
N VAL A 86 -8.48 5.48 -19.47
CA VAL A 86 -9.93 5.31 -19.43
C VAL A 86 -10.41 5.17 -20.88
N LEU A 87 -10.78 3.95 -21.27
CA LEU A 87 -11.27 3.64 -22.61
C LEU A 87 -12.80 3.54 -22.58
N SER A 88 -13.46 4.69 -22.76
CA SER A 88 -14.92 4.77 -22.75
C SER A 88 -15.59 3.94 -23.85
N GLU A 89 -14.94 3.77 -25.01
CA GLU A 89 -15.48 2.97 -26.12
C GLU A 89 -15.63 1.48 -25.76
N LYS A 90 -14.77 0.98 -24.88
CA LYS A 90 -14.78 -0.40 -24.39
C LYS A 90 -15.30 -0.52 -22.96
N GLY A 91 -15.66 0.61 -22.33
CA GLY A 91 -16.16 0.65 -20.96
C GLY A 91 -15.15 0.12 -19.93
N VAL A 92 -13.85 0.36 -20.11
CA VAL A 92 -12.80 -0.14 -19.21
C VAL A 92 -11.80 0.92 -18.79
N ILE A 93 -11.15 0.64 -17.65
CA ILE A 93 -10.01 1.36 -17.11
C ILE A 93 -8.82 0.41 -17.10
N ILE A 94 -7.66 0.91 -17.49
CA ILE A 94 -6.42 0.15 -17.50
C ILE A 94 -5.38 0.91 -16.71
N VAL A 95 -4.81 0.25 -15.70
CA VAL A 95 -3.65 0.75 -14.98
C VAL A 95 -2.48 -0.16 -15.29
N SER A 96 -1.45 0.41 -15.92
CA SER A 96 -0.30 -0.33 -16.41
C SER A 96 0.98 0.26 -15.86
N LEU A 97 1.82 -0.58 -15.28
CA LEU A 97 3.18 -0.22 -14.91
C LEU A 97 4.12 -0.76 -15.98
N ILE A 98 4.82 0.16 -16.64
CA ILE A 98 5.71 -0.12 -17.75
C ILE A 98 7.14 -0.02 -17.26
N PHE A 99 7.94 -1.04 -17.55
CA PHE A 99 9.26 -1.19 -16.98
C PHE A 99 10.17 -1.96 -17.93
N ASP A 100 11.47 -1.67 -17.89
CA ASP A 100 12.44 -2.45 -18.65
C ASP A 100 12.86 -3.68 -17.84
N GLY A 101 13.06 -4.79 -18.53
CA GLY A 101 13.56 -6.05 -17.95
C GLY A 101 14.53 -6.72 -18.91
N ASN A 102 15.27 -7.71 -18.40
CA ASN A 102 16.14 -8.54 -19.22
C ASN A 102 15.76 -9.99 -19.00
N TRP A 103 15.10 -10.59 -19.98
CA TRP A 103 14.62 -11.97 -19.93
C TRP A 103 15.05 -12.67 -21.21
N ASN A 104 15.58 -13.89 -21.10
CA ASN A 104 16.11 -14.66 -22.24
C ASN A 104 17.24 -13.97 -23.05
N GLY A 105 17.99 -13.06 -22.41
CA GLY A 105 19.18 -12.44 -23.00
C GLY A 105 18.92 -11.10 -23.70
N ASP A 106 17.66 -10.79 -24.02
CA ASP A 106 17.28 -9.52 -24.62
C ASP A 106 16.70 -8.56 -23.59
N ARG A 107 17.12 -7.30 -23.68
CA ARG A 107 16.48 -6.20 -22.94
C ARG A 107 15.22 -5.81 -23.71
N SER A 108 14.07 -5.99 -23.07
CA SER A 108 12.77 -5.63 -23.63
C SER A 108 11.96 -4.78 -22.66
N THR A 109 11.00 -4.06 -23.20
CA THR A 109 9.99 -3.33 -22.42
C THR A 109 8.88 -4.28 -22.02
N TYR A 110 8.52 -4.29 -20.74
CA TYR A 110 7.43 -5.08 -20.18
C TYR A 110 6.34 -4.17 -19.60
N GLY A 111 5.13 -4.71 -19.51
CA GLY A 111 3.99 -4.07 -18.90
C GLY A 111 3.23 -5.04 -18.01
N LEU A 112 3.02 -4.66 -16.75
CA LEU A 112 2.10 -5.34 -15.85
C LEU A 112 0.85 -4.46 -15.71
N SER A 113 -0.31 -4.99 -16.11
CA SER A 113 -1.54 -4.20 -16.17
C SER A 113 -2.66 -4.83 -15.36
N ILE A 114 -3.47 -3.98 -14.74
CA ILE A 114 -4.76 -4.33 -14.13
C ILE A 114 -5.87 -3.68 -14.94
N ILE A 115 -6.90 -4.46 -15.28
CA ILE A 115 -8.04 -4.05 -16.09
C ILE A 115 -9.31 -4.12 -15.24
N LEU A 116 -10.03 -3.00 -15.18
CA LEU A 116 -11.28 -2.84 -14.44
C LEU A 116 -12.38 -2.34 -15.39
N PRO A 117 -13.66 -2.60 -15.11
CA PRO A 117 -14.73 -1.92 -15.83
C PRO A 117 -14.77 -0.43 -15.44
N GLN A 118 -15.19 0.42 -16.37
CA GLN A 118 -15.26 1.87 -16.18
C GLN A 118 -16.23 2.28 -15.05
N THR A 119 -17.23 1.44 -14.77
CA THR A 119 -18.16 1.59 -13.66
C THR A 119 -17.46 1.65 -12.30
N GLU A 120 -16.26 1.08 -12.20
CA GLU A 120 -15.48 1.00 -10.95
C GLU A 120 -14.46 2.14 -10.78
N LEU A 121 -14.55 3.21 -11.58
CA LEU A 121 -13.61 4.33 -11.52
C LEU A 121 -13.53 4.96 -10.12
N SER A 122 -14.69 5.30 -9.54
CA SER A 122 -14.79 5.95 -8.24
C SER A 122 -14.40 5.04 -7.07
N PHE A 123 -14.49 3.72 -7.29
CA PHE A 123 -14.02 2.68 -6.38
C PHE A 123 -12.48 2.58 -6.41
N TYR A 124 -11.89 2.58 -7.61
CA TYR A 124 -10.45 2.37 -7.77
C TYR A 124 -9.60 3.59 -7.40
N LEU A 125 -10.06 4.82 -7.69
CA LEU A 125 -9.23 6.02 -7.52
C LEU A 125 -8.60 6.19 -6.12
N PRO A 126 -9.31 5.98 -4.99
CA PRO A 126 -8.69 6.01 -3.67
C PRO A 126 -7.59 4.96 -3.49
N LEU A 127 -7.80 3.76 -4.05
CA LEU A 127 -6.90 2.61 -3.96
C LEU A 127 -5.72 2.68 -4.93
N HIS A 128 -5.71 3.65 -5.85
CA HIS A 128 -4.69 3.76 -6.91
C HIS A 128 -3.26 3.71 -6.36
N ARG A 129 -2.97 4.48 -5.31
CA ARG A 129 -1.63 4.52 -4.70
C ARG A 129 -1.23 3.16 -4.11
N VAL A 130 -2.15 2.52 -3.39
CA VAL A 130 -1.91 1.19 -2.80
C VAL A 130 -1.59 0.16 -3.88
N CYS A 131 -2.39 0.14 -4.95
CA CYS A 131 -2.18 -0.75 -6.08
C CYS A 131 -0.85 -0.47 -6.80
N VAL A 132 -0.53 0.79 -7.07
CA VAL A 132 0.72 1.17 -7.74
C VAL A 132 1.94 0.81 -6.92
N ASP A 133 1.95 1.11 -5.62
CA ASP A 133 3.08 0.81 -4.75
C ASP A 133 3.28 -0.70 -4.64
N ARG A 134 2.19 -1.48 -4.55
CA ARG A 134 2.24 -2.94 -4.52
C ARG A 134 2.78 -3.52 -5.83
N LEU A 135 2.24 -3.12 -6.97
CA LEU A 135 2.73 -3.57 -8.29
C LEU A 135 4.18 -3.13 -8.54
N THR A 136 4.58 -1.96 -8.06
CA THR A 136 5.97 -1.48 -8.17
C THR A 136 6.92 -2.41 -7.42
N HIS A 137 6.55 -2.86 -6.21
CA HIS A 137 7.36 -3.82 -5.46
C HIS A 137 7.44 -5.19 -6.17
N ILE A 138 6.33 -5.67 -6.73
CA ILE A 138 6.26 -6.91 -7.51
C ILE A 138 7.21 -6.82 -8.72
N ILE A 139 7.21 -5.69 -9.43
CA ILE A 139 8.09 -5.45 -10.57
C ILE A 139 9.57 -5.45 -10.18
N ARG A 140 9.94 -4.83 -9.04
CA ARG A 140 11.34 -4.85 -8.56
C ARG A 140 11.83 -6.27 -8.28
N LYS A 141 11.03 -7.08 -7.59
CA LYS A 141 11.35 -8.51 -7.37
C LYS A 141 11.42 -9.27 -8.69
N GLY A 142 10.46 -9.02 -9.59
CA GLY A 142 10.41 -9.63 -10.91
C GLY A 142 11.61 -9.31 -11.78
N ARG A 143 12.12 -8.07 -11.76
CA ARG A 143 13.34 -7.68 -12.49
C ARG A 143 14.56 -8.44 -12.03
N ILE A 144 14.75 -8.58 -10.71
CA ILE A 144 15.83 -9.37 -10.14
C ILE A 144 15.69 -10.83 -10.59
N TRP A 145 14.48 -11.39 -10.55
CA TRP A 145 14.20 -12.74 -11.01
C TRP A 145 14.57 -12.95 -12.49
N MET A 146 14.09 -12.08 -13.38
CA MET A 146 14.42 -12.12 -14.81
C MET A 146 15.93 -12.02 -15.06
N HIS A 147 16.62 -11.16 -14.31
CA HIS A 147 18.07 -11.02 -14.41
C HIS A 147 18.82 -12.30 -14.03
N LYS A 148 18.33 -13.05 -13.03
CA LYS A 148 18.95 -14.28 -12.56
C LYS A 148 18.75 -15.45 -13.50
N GLU A 149 17.54 -15.62 -14.03
CA GLU A 149 17.26 -16.65 -15.06
C GLU A 149 18.22 -16.52 -16.24
N ARG A 150 18.61 -15.28 -16.62
CA ARG A 150 19.65 -15.05 -17.63
C ARG A 150 21.00 -15.65 -17.23
N GLN A 151 21.47 -15.41 -16.01
CA GLN A 151 22.79 -15.88 -15.58
C GLN A 151 22.87 -17.41 -15.58
N GLU A 152 21.83 -18.07 -15.09
CA GLU A 152 21.76 -19.54 -15.06
C GLU A 152 21.68 -20.13 -16.47
N ASN A 153 20.87 -19.54 -17.36
CA ASN A 153 20.77 -20.00 -18.76
C ASN A 153 22.09 -19.81 -19.52
N VAL A 154 22.79 -18.68 -19.35
CA VAL A 154 24.11 -18.45 -19.96
C VAL A 154 25.14 -19.44 -19.43
N GLN A 155 25.14 -19.72 -18.12
CA GLN A 155 26.07 -20.67 -17.51
C GLN A 155 25.84 -22.10 -18.02
N LYS A 156 24.57 -22.53 -18.17
CA LYS A 156 24.21 -23.84 -18.76
C LYS A 156 24.66 -23.96 -20.22
N ILE A 157 24.45 -22.92 -21.03
CA ILE A 157 24.89 -22.91 -22.44
C ILE A 157 26.40 -23.06 -22.57
N ILE A 158 27.17 -22.39 -21.71
CA ILE A 158 28.64 -22.45 -21.72
C ILE A 158 29.17 -23.82 -21.24
N LEU A 159 28.49 -24.47 -20.29
CA LEU A 159 28.91 -25.76 -19.74
C LEU A 159 28.44 -26.99 -20.55
N GLU A 160 27.26 -26.95 -21.15
CA GLU A 160 26.61 -28.16 -21.71
C GLU A 160 26.61 -28.23 -23.24
N GLY A 161 27.05 -27.18 -23.96
CA GLY A 161 27.32 -27.23 -25.40
C GLY A 161 26.18 -27.73 -26.29
N THR A 162 24.93 -27.71 -25.83
CA THR A 162 23.79 -28.30 -26.53
C THR A 162 22.87 -27.22 -27.09
N GLU A 163 22.85 -27.06 -28.43
CA GLU A 163 22.05 -26.08 -29.19
C GLU A 163 20.54 -26.38 -29.27
N ARG A 164 19.97 -27.13 -28.31
CA ARG A 164 18.52 -27.41 -28.30
C ARG A 164 17.95 -27.30 -26.89
N MET A 165 17.73 -26.07 -26.45
CA MET A 165 16.80 -25.81 -25.35
C MET A 165 15.39 -25.93 -25.90
N GLU A 166 14.70 -27.02 -25.58
CA GLU A 166 13.25 -26.94 -25.39
C GLU A 166 12.98 -25.93 -24.27
N ASP A 167 11.92 -25.14 -24.45
CA ASP A 167 11.44 -23.99 -23.65
C ASP A 167 11.10 -24.33 -22.18
N GLN A 168 12.00 -25.02 -21.46
CA GLN A 168 11.90 -25.37 -20.04
C GLN A 168 12.72 -24.40 -19.16
N GLY A 169 12.94 -23.17 -19.64
CA GLY A 169 13.38 -22.10 -18.75
C GLY A 169 12.33 -21.89 -17.67
N GLN A 170 12.76 -21.77 -16.40
CA GLN A 170 11.89 -21.32 -15.33
C GLN A 170 11.11 -20.10 -15.83
N SER A 171 9.79 -20.15 -15.67
CA SER A 171 8.93 -19.09 -16.14
C SER A 171 8.80 -18.09 -15.00
N ILE A 172 8.92 -16.79 -15.27
CA ILE A 172 8.61 -15.74 -14.27
C ILE A 172 7.14 -15.78 -13.81
N ILE A 173 6.28 -16.46 -14.58
CA ILE A 173 4.82 -16.47 -14.39
C ILE A 173 4.36 -17.02 -13.03
N PRO A 174 4.87 -18.14 -12.47
CA PRO A 174 4.48 -18.61 -11.15
C PRO A 174 4.85 -17.63 -10.03
N MET A 175 6.02 -16.97 -10.12
CA MET A 175 6.41 -15.93 -9.17
C MET A 175 5.43 -14.74 -9.24
N LEU A 176 5.15 -14.25 -10.44
CA LEU A 176 4.14 -13.19 -10.63
C LEU A 176 2.74 -13.65 -10.20
N THR A 177 2.39 -14.92 -10.39
CA THR A 177 1.08 -15.46 -9.98
C THR A 177 0.90 -15.38 -8.47
N GLY A 178 1.93 -15.75 -7.69
CA GLY A 178 1.93 -15.62 -6.23
C GLY A 178 1.83 -14.18 -5.71
N GLU A 179 2.16 -13.19 -6.54
CA GLU A 179 2.16 -11.77 -6.19
C GLU A 179 0.92 -11.01 -6.72
N VAL A 180 0.38 -11.42 -7.88
CA VAL A 180 -0.82 -10.82 -8.49
C VAL A 180 -2.08 -11.26 -7.76
N ILE A 181 -2.19 -12.53 -7.36
CA ILE A 181 -3.37 -13.05 -6.64
C ILE A 181 -3.69 -12.22 -5.39
N PRO A 182 -2.74 -11.91 -4.48
CA PRO A 182 -3.00 -11.05 -3.33
C PRO A 182 -3.55 -9.66 -3.69
N VAL A 183 -3.12 -9.07 -4.82
CA VAL A 183 -3.65 -7.77 -5.27
C VAL A 183 -5.11 -7.91 -5.72
N MET A 184 -5.46 -9.02 -6.38
CA MET A 184 -6.83 -9.31 -6.78
C MET A 184 -7.73 -9.57 -5.55
N GLU A 185 -7.24 -10.32 -4.56
CA GLU A 185 -7.91 -10.56 -3.28
C GLU A 185 -8.12 -9.25 -2.51
N LEU A 186 -7.10 -8.37 -2.44
CA LEU A 186 -7.22 -7.05 -1.85
C LEU A 186 -8.39 -6.27 -2.47
N LEU A 187 -8.43 -6.15 -3.80
CA LEU A 187 -9.48 -5.37 -4.47
C LEU A 187 -10.87 -5.99 -4.28
N SER A 188 -11.00 -7.32 -4.28
CA SER A 188 -12.26 -7.99 -3.96
C SER A 188 -12.70 -7.75 -2.51
N SER A 189 -11.77 -7.79 -1.55
CA SER A 189 -12.06 -7.48 -0.15
C SER A 189 -12.48 -6.02 0.06
N MET A 190 -11.87 -5.07 -0.67
CA MET A 190 -12.26 -3.67 -0.61
C MET A 190 -13.63 -3.43 -1.21
N LYS A 191 -14.00 -4.16 -2.28
CA LYS A 191 -15.34 -4.04 -2.89
C LYS A 191 -16.45 -4.46 -1.93
N SER A 192 -16.20 -5.48 -1.11
CA SER A 192 -17.18 -6.07 -0.19
C SER A 192 -17.18 -5.42 1.20
N HIS A 193 -16.02 -5.02 1.72
CA HIS A 193 -15.85 -4.63 3.12
C HIS A 193 -15.18 -3.25 3.31
N SER A 194 -15.09 -2.41 2.27
CA SER A 194 -14.61 -1.02 2.46
C SER A 194 -15.50 -0.26 3.43
N VAL A 195 -14.90 0.64 4.20
CA VAL A 195 -15.66 1.59 5.03
C VAL A 195 -16.40 2.58 4.11
N PRO A 196 -17.70 2.85 4.36
CA PRO A 196 -18.46 3.81 3.56
C PRO A 196 -17.91 5.25 3.71
N GLU A 197 -18.21 6.11 2.73
CA GLU A 197 -17.83 7.52 2.78
C GLU A 197 -18.45 8.24 3.98
N GLU A 198 -19.74 8.01 4.19
CA GLU A 198 -20.51 8.51 5.31
C GLU A 198 -20.57 7.44 6.41
N ILE A 199 -20.14 7.81 7.60
CA ILE A 199 -20.17 6.95 8.79
C ILE A 199 -21.20 7.56 9.72
N ASP A 200 -22.24 6.80 10.03
CA ASP A 200 -23.16 7.19 11.08
C ASP A 200 -22.44 7.10 12.43
N ILE A 201 -22.47 8.21 13.17
CA ILE A 201 -21.86 8.28 14.50
C ILE A 201 -22.52 7.31 15.48
N SER A 202 -23.79 6.93 15.22
CA SER A 202 -24.54 5.96 16.02
C SER A 202 -23.87 4.58 16.10
N ASP A 203 -23.13 4.20 15.05
CA ASP A 203 -22.40 2.93 14.95
C ASP A 203 -21.00 2.97 15.60
N THR A 204 -20.67 4.03 16.33
CA THR A 204 -19.33 4.30 16.87
C THR A 204 -19.36 4.43 18.39
N VAL A 205 -18.18 4.40 19.03
CA VAL A 205 -18.06 4.63 20.49
C VAL A 205 -18.49 6.05 20.89
N LEU A 206 -18.44 7.01 19.96
CA LEU A 206 -18.83 8.39 20.26
C LEU A 206 -20.34 8.57 20.47
N ASN A 207 -21.18 7.57 20.23
CA ASN A 207 -22.61 7.63 20.57
C ASN A 207 -22.96 6.98 21.91
N ASP A 208 -21.99 6.32 22.57
CA ASP A 208 -22.20 5.76 23.90
C ASP A 208 -22.43 6.90 24.91
N ASP A 209 -23.36 6.71 25.87
CA ASP A 209 -23.78 7.77 26.80
C ASP A 209 -22.58 8.33 27.59
N ASP A 210 -21.69 7.45 28.02
CA ASP A 210 -20.48 7.76 28.77
C ASP A 210 -19.22 7.20 28.09
N ILE A 211 -18.08 7.81 28.36
CA ILE A 211 -16.76 7.37 27.87
C ILE A 211 -16.30 6.02 28.46
N GLY A 212 -17.06 5.46 29.40
CA GLY A 212 -16.76 4.21 30.11
C GLY A 212 -16.00 4.42 31.41
N ASP A 213 -15.51 3.31 32.00
CA ASP A 213 -14.66 3.36 33.19
C ASP A 213 -13.27 3.95 32.88
N SER A 214 -12.47 4.21 33.92
CA SER A 214 -11.12 4.79 33.75
C SER A 214 -10.19 4.00 32.82
N CYS A 215 -10.40 2.68 32.67
CA CYS A 215 -9.61 1.84 31.78
C CYS A 215 -10.06 2.03 30.33
N HIS A 216 -11.37 2.12 30.09
CA HIS A 216 -11.93 2.39 28.78
C HIS A 216 -11.63 3.81 28.29
N GLU A 217 -11.67 4.80 29.19
CA GLU A 217 -11.27 6.19 28.90
C GLU A 217 -9.81 6.25 28.44
N GLY A 218 -8.90 5.65 29.20
CA GLY A 218 -7.48 5.61 28.86
C GLY A 218 -7.22 4.87 27.54
N PHE A 219 -7.92 3.78 27.29
CA PHE A 219 -7.84 3.03 26.03
C PHE A 219 -8.30 3.87 24.84
N LEU A 220 -9.49 4.48 24.91
CA LEU A 220 -10.05 5.27 23.81
C LEU A 220 -9.19 6.50 23.50
N LEU A 221 -8.71 7.18 24.54
CA LEU A 221 -7.77 8.29 24.40
C LEU A 221 -6.50 7.82 23.67
N ASN A 222 -5.85 6.76 24.13
CA ASN A 222 -4.62 6.27 23.51
C ASN A 222 -4.86 5.80 22.07
N ALA A 223 -5.99 5.16 21.79
CA ALA A 223 -6.33 4.67 20.46
C ALA A 223 -6.47 5.81 19.44
N ILE A 224 -7.25 6.85 19.75
CA ILE A 224 -7.46 8.01 18.86
C ILE A 224 -6.16 8.82 18.73
N SER A 225 -5.47 9.04 19.85
CA SER A 225 -4.24 9.83 19.87
C SER A 225 -3.14 9.17 19.07
N SER A 226 -2.90 7.87 19.29
CA SER A 226 -1.91 7.11 18.53
C SER A 226 -2.28 7.04 17.05
N HIS A 227 -3.56 6.81 16.71
CA HIS A 227 -4.05 6.82 15.33
C HIS A 227 -3.73 8.13 14.61
N LEU A 228 -4.00 9.28 15.24
CA LEU A 228 -3.71 10.60 14.67
C LEU A 228 -2.20 10.86 14.55
N GLN A 229 -1.41 10.42 15.53
CA GLN A 229 0.06 10.53 15.52
C GLN A 229 0.71 9.61 14.46
N THR A 230 0.10 8.46 14.13
CA THR A 230 0.56 7.55 13.07
C THR A 230 -0.09 7.80 11.73
N CYS A 231 -0.30 9.08 11.37
CA CYS A 231 -0.82 9.49 10.06
C CYS A 231 -2.18 8.87 9.69
N GLY A 232 -2.99 8.48 10.67
CA GLY A 232 -4.29 7.83 10.45
C GLY A 232 -4.20 6.35 10.03
N CYS A 233 -3.02 5.72 10.15
CA CYS A 233 -2.85 4.30 9.86
C CYS A 233 -2.95 3.45 11.14
N SER A 234 -3.90 2.51 11.17
CA SER A 234 -4.19 1.64 12.33
C SER A 234 -4.64 0.24 11.91
N VAL A 235 -4.28 -0.74 12.73
CA VAL A 235 -4.83 -2.09 12.70
C VAL A 235 -5.54 -2.34 14.02
N VAL A 236 -6.80 -2.75 13.93
CA VAL A 236 -7.64 -3.10 15.07
C VAL A 236 -7.83 -4.60 15.06
N VAL A 237 -7.37 -5.26 16.11
CA VAL A 237 -7.45 -6.72 16.27
C VAL A 237 -8.33 -7.09 17.45
N GLY A 238 -9.07 -8.18 17.33
CA GLY A 238 -9.90 -8.72 18.40
C GLY A 238 -10.56 -10.04 18.05
N SER A 239 -11.24 -10.63 19.02
CA SER A 239 -11.91 -11.92 18.86
C SER A 239 -13.37 -11.80 18.40
N ASN A 240 -13.91 -10.57 18.35
CA ASN A 240 -15.30 -10.30 18.00
C ASN A 240 -15.39 -9.20 16.91
N ALA A 241 -16.02 -9.54 15.79
CA ALA A 241 -16.13 -8.66 14.63
C ALA A 241 -16.91 -7.37 14.90
N GLU A 242 -17.95 -7.41 15.74
CA GLU A 242 -18.75 -6.21 16.08
C GLU A 242 -17.93 -5.21 16.88
N LYS A 243 -17.18 -5.66 17.89
CA LYS A 243 -16.28 -4.81 18.68
C LYS A 243 -15.18 -4.20 17.82
N VAL A 244 -14.53 -5.02 16.99
CA VAL A 244 -13.50 -4.55 16.05
C VAL A 244 -14.09 -3.51 15.11
N ASN A 245 -15.24 -3.79 14.48
CA ASN A 245 -15.89 -2.88 13.55
C ASN A 245 -16.36 -1.57 14.21
N LYS A 246 -16.81 -1.60 15.47
CA LYS A 246 -17.16 -0.38 16.23
C LYS A 246 -15.93 0.53 16.39
N ILE A 247 -14.78 -0.03 16.73
CA ILE A 247 -13.52 0.74 16.87
C ILE A 247 -13.01 1.21 15.50
N VAL A 248 -13.04 0.36 14.47
CA VAL A 248 -12.66 0.76 13.10
C VAL A 248 -13.49 1.96 12.63
N ARG A 249 -14.82 1.91 12.76
CA ARG A 249 -15.71 3.04 12.43
C ARG A 249 -15.37 4.29 13.25
N THR A 250 -15.12 4.11 14.54
CA THR A 250 -14.74 5.21 15.45
C THR A 250 -13.47 5.92 15.01
N LEU A 251 -12.42 5.18 14.63
CA LEU A 251 -11.16 5.77 14.14
C LEU A 251 -11.36 6.42 12.76
N CYS A 252 -12.13 5.80 11.87
CA CYS A 252 -12.41 6.33 10.55
C CYS A 252 -13.18 7.67 10.56
N LEU A 253 -13.84 8.03 11.66
CA LEU A 253 -14.43 9.36 11.83
C LEU A 253 -13.38 10.48 11.70
N PHE A 254 -12.13 10.21 12.07
CA PHE A 254 -11.00 11.16 12.01
C PHE A 254 -10.29 11.19 10.65
N LEU A 255 -10.75 10.40 9.67
CA LEU A 255 -10.24 10.36 8.31
C LEU A 255 -11.12 11.15 7.34
N THR A 256 -10.53 11.56 6.23
CA THR A 256 -11.29 12.14 5.11
C THR A 256 -12.09 11.06 4.37
N PRO A 257 -13.18 11.41 3.63
CA PRO A 257 -13.97 10.43 2.89
C PRO A 257 -13.16 9.57 1.90
N ALA A 258 -12.14 10.15 1.27
CA ALA A 258 -11.25 9.43 0.37
C ALA A 258 -10.39 8.38 1.12
N GLU A 259 -9.92 8.71 2.32
CA GLU A 259 -9.12 7.81 3.15
C GLU A 259 -9.96 6.70 3.80
N ARG A 260 -11.25 6.98 4.10
CA ARG A 260 -12.22 5.97 4.54
C ARG A 260 -12.39 4.87 3.50
N LYS A 261 -12.47 5.23 2.21
CA LYS A 261 -12.50 4.23 1.12
C LYS A 261 -11.24 3.37 1.01
N CYS A 262 -10.14 3.80 1.62
CA CYS A 262 -8.91 3.04 1.76
C CYS A 262 -8.80 2.35 3.13
N SER A 263 -9.91 2.12 3.80
CA SER A 263 -10.02 1.40 5.07
C SER A 263 -10.98 0.23 4.92
N ARG A 264 -10.75 -0.85 5.67
CA ARG A 264 -11.50 -2.11 5.55
C ARG A 264 -12.06 -2.55 6.90
N LEU A 265 -13.35 -2.87 6.90
CA LEU A 265 -14.03 -3.50 8.03
C LEU A 265 -13.58 -4.96 8.18
N CYS A 266 -13.75 -5.47 9.38
CA CYS A 266 -13.55 -6.87 9.71
C CYS A 266 -14.68 -7.73 9.15
N GLU A 267 -14.32 -8.89 8.58
CA GLU A 267 -15.24 -9.95 8.21
C GLU A 267 -15.36 -10.97 9.34
N ALA A 268 -16.55 -11.56 9.53
CA ALA A 268 -16.81 -12.54 10.59
C ALA A 268 -16.48 -13.98 10.17
N GLU A 269 -16.69 -14.32 8.90
CA GLU A 269 -16.62 -15.69 8.37
C GLU A 269 -15.26 -16.02 7.72
N SER A 270 -14.47 -15.00 7.40
CA SER A 270 -13.16 -15.16 6.75
C SER A 270 -12.08 -14.39 7.51
N SER A 271 -10.82 -14.82 7.32
CA SER A 271 -9.66 -14.15 7.91
C SER A 271 -8.93 -13.35 6.83
N PHE A 272 -9.15 -12.03 6.85
CA PHE A 272 -8.32 -11.15 6.05
C PHE A 272 -6.89 -11.11 6.59
N LYS A 273 -5.94 -10.91 5.66
CA LYS A 273 -4.55 -10.64 6.00
C LYS A 273 -4.33 -9.13 6.12
N TYR A 274 -3.27 -8.75 6.84
CA TYR A 274 -2.83 -7.36 6.89
C TYR A 274 -2.43 -6.89 5.49
N GLU A 275 -2.85 -5.68 5.12
CA GLU A 275 -2.52 -5.09 3.82
C GLU A 275 -1.69 -3.82 3.97
N SER A 276 -0.56 -3.77 3.29
CA SER A 276 0.31 -2.59 3.29
C SER A 276 -0.34 -1.48 2.46
N GLY A 277 -0.78 -0.40 3.10
CA GLY A 277 -1.30 0.79 2.41
C GLY A 277 -2.75 1.16 2.70
N LEU A 278 -3.52 0.31 3.39
CA LEU A 278 -4.82 0.73 3.92
C LEU A 278 -4.63 1.61 5.18
N PHE A 279 -5.54 2.54 5.41
CA PHE A 279 -5.51 3.42 6.58
C PHE A 279 -5.96 2.65 7.82
N VAL A 280 -7.22 2.24 7.91
CA VAL A 280 -7.71 1.45 9.06
C VAL A 280 -8.16 0.07 8.61
N GLN A 281 -7.74 -0.96 9.33
CA GLN A 281 -8.10 -2.34 9.03
C GLN A 281 -8.58 -3.05 10.29
N GLY A 282 -9.75 -3.69 10.21
CA GLY A 282 -10.22 -4.64 11.21
C GLY A 282 -9.81 -6.06 10.86
N LEU A 283 -9.17 -6.77 11.79
CA LEU A 283 -8.73 -8.15 11.61
C LEU A 283 -9.14 -8.99 12.83
N LEU A 284 -9.60 -10.23 12.60
CA LEU A 284 -9.89 -11.16 13.68
C LEU A 284 -8.64 -11.90 14.12
N LYS A 285 -8.57 -12.21 15.41
CA LYS A 285 -7.67 -13.22 15.95
C LYS A 285 -8.09 -14.60 15.48
N ASP A 286 -7.13 -15.51 15.39
CA ASP A 286 -7.39 -16.91 15.10
C ASP A 286 -8.12 -17.61 16.25
N SER A 287 -8.51 -18.87 16.05
CA SER A 287 -9.19 -19.67 17.06
C SER A 287 -8.35 -19.94 18.32
N THR A 288 -7.04 -19.70 18.28
CA THR A 288 -6.13 -19.79 19.44
C THR A 288 -6.03 -18.47 20.21
N GLY A 289 -6.72 -17.42 19.74
CA GLY A 289 -6.65 -16.07 20.30
C GLY A 289 -5.36 -15.34 19.91
N SER A 290 -4.66 -15.82 18.87
CA SER A 290 -3.41 -15.25 18.38
C SER A 290 -3.63 -14.46 17.10
N PHE A 291 -2.74 -13.52 16.83
CA PHE A 291 -2.70 -12.80 15.57
C PHE A 291 -1.25 -12.56 15.18
N VAL A 292 -0.89 -12.93 13.95
CA VAL A 292 0.45 -12.73 13.42
C VAL A 292 0.41 -11.53 12.49
N LEU A 293 1.05 -10.44 12.91
CA LEU A 293 1.24 -9.26 12.08
C LEU A 293 2.52 -9.44 11.25
N PRO A 294 2.46 -9.51 9.91
CA PRO A 294 3.63 -9.76 9.09
C PRO A 294 4.57 -8.56 9.09
N PHE A 295 5.70 -8.67 9.81
CA PHE A 295 6.71 -7.60 9.95
C PHE A 295 7.07 -6.96 8.59
N ARG A 296 7.35 -7.79 7.59
CA ARG A 296 7.70 -7.38 6.23
C ARG A 296 6.66 -6.43 5.61
N GLN A 297 5.38 -6.80 5.69
CA GLN A 297 4.30 -6.01 5.10
C GLN A 297 4.07 -4.71 5.86
N VAL A 298 4.20 -4.73 7.18
CA VAL A 298 4.12 -3.51 8.01
C VAL A 298 5.22 -2.52 7.63
N MET A 299 6.45 -3.00 7.42
CA MET A 299 7.55 -2.14 6.98
C MET A 299 7.34 -1.57 5.58
N TYR A 300 6.58 -2.22 4.71
CA TYR A 300 6.23 -1.69 3.39
C TYR A 300 5.10 -0.66 3.40
N ALA A 301 4.38 -0.50 4.51
CA ALA A 301 3.33 0.50 4.59
C ALA A 301 3.91 1.91 4.35
N PRO A 302 3.24 2.82 3.63
CA PRO A 302 3.76 4.17 3.41
C PRO A 302 3.91 5.01 4.69
N TYR A 303 3.13 4.66 5.72
CA TYR A 303 3.08 5.35 7.00
C TYR A 303 3.21 4.34 8.16
N PRO A 304 3.69 4.79 9.33
CA PRO A 304 3.72 3.96 10.53
C PRO A 304 2.30 3.53 10.92
N THR A 305 2.17 2.39 11.59
CA THR A 305 0.88 1.82 11.98
C THR A 305 0.72 1.82 13.51
N THR A 306 -0.50 2.13 13.99
CA THR A 306 -0.89 1.83 15.37
C THR A 306 -1.53 0.44 15.45
N HIS A 307 -1.08 -0.41 16.36
CA HIS A 307 -1.68 -1.70 16.67
C HIS A 307 -2.59 -1.59 17.89
N ILE A 308 -3.88 -1.82 17.71
CA ILE A 308 -4.92 -1.69 18.74
C ILE A 308 -5.54 -3.06 18.98
N ASP A 309 -5.42 -3.58 20.19
CA ASP A 309 -6.07 -4.83 20.59
C ASP A 309 -7.25 -4.56 21.52
N VAL A 310 -8.46 -4.86 21.03
CA VAL A 310 -9.72 -4.55 21.73
C VAL A 310 -10.10 -5.59 22.79
N ASP A 311 -9.46 -6.76 22.81
CA ASP A 311 -9.74 -7.77 23.84
C ASP A 311 -8.99 -7.48 25.13
N VAL A 312 -7.76 -6.98 25.02
CA VAL A 312 -6.90 -6.64 26.16
C VAL A 312 -6.77 -5.13 26.40
N ASN A 313 -7.45 -4.31 25.59
CA ASN A 313 -7.41 -2.84 25.65
C ASN A 313 -5.98 -2.27 25.58
N THR A 314 -5.15 -2.79 24.67
CA THR A 314 -3.77 -2.32 24.50
C THR A 314 -3.61 -1.53 23.21
N VAL A 315 -2.77 -0.51 23.26
CA VAL A 315 -2.43 0.33 22.10
C VAL A 315 -0.91 0.39 22.02
N LYS A 316 -0.37 -0.09 20.90
CA LYS A 316 1.05 0.00 20.58
C LYS A 316 1.24 0.79 19.30
N GLN A 317 2.34 1.52 19.22
CA GLN A 317 2.63 2.47 18.18
C GLN A 317 3.97 2.15 17.52
N MET A 318 4.03 2.32 16.20
CA MET A 318 5.30 2.36 15.47
C MET A 318 6.02 3.69 15.66
N PRO A 319 7.34 3.76 15.40
CA PRO A 319 8.09 5.01 15.49
C PRO A 319 7.54 6.08 14.51
N PRO A 320 7.87 7.36 14.73
CA PRO A 320 7.39 8.46 13.89
C PRO A 320 7.74 8.28 12.40
N CYS A 321 6.97 8.94 11.54
CA CYS A 321 7.00 8.73 10.08
C CYS A 321 8.41 8.81 9.44
N HIS A 322 9.27 9.76 9.83
CA HIS A 322 10.64 9.84 9.31
C HIS A 322 11.50 8.60 9.62
N GLU A 323 11.41 8.06 10.83
CA GLU A 323 12.14 6.85 11.22
C GLU A 323 11.57 5.64 10.51
N HIS A 324 10.23 5.55 10.41
CA HIS A 324 9.56 4.51 9.62
C HIS A 324 10.03 4.51 8.17
N ILE A 325 10.00 5.66 7.48
CA ILE A 325 10.46 5.80 6.09
C ILE A 325 11.95 5.45 5.97
N TYR A 326 12.78 5.87 6.92
CA TYR A 326 14.20 5.54 6.94
C TYR A 326 14.42 4.02 7.06
N ASN A 327 13.76 3.39 8.03
CA ASN A 327 13.87 1.96 8.29
C ASN A 327 13.26 1.13 7.15
N GLN A 328 12.14 1.57 6.57
CA GLN A 328 11.54 0.97 5.38
C GLN A 328 12.53 0.94 4.22
N ARG A 329 13.20 2.06 3.92
CA ARG A 329 14.19 2.11 2.82
C ARG A 329 15.36 1.18 3.09
N ARG A 330 15.88 1.19 4.32
CA ARG A 330 16.98 0.30 4.74
C ARG A 330 16.59 -1.17 4.60
N TYR A 331 15.40 -1.53 5.07
CA TYR A 331 14.86 -2.89 4.98
C TYR A 331 14.70 -3.32 3.53
N MET A 332 14.00 -2.53 2.71
CA MET A 332 13.78 -2.83 1.30
C MET A 332 15.09 -3.00 0.51
N ARG A 333 16.11 -2.16 0.81
CA ARG A 333 17.43 -2.28 0.19
C ARG A 333 18.15 -3.57 0.61
N SER A 334 18.16 -3.88 1.91
CA SER A 334 18.77 -5.11 2.42
C SER A 334 18.14 -6.34 1.76
N GLU A 335 16.82 -6.35 1.70
CA GLU A 335 16.05 -7.44 1.14
C GLU A 335 16.29 -7.62 -0.36
N LEU A 336 16.26 -6.54 -1.16
CA LEU A 336 16.58 -6.61 -2.59
C LEU A 336 18.05 -7.04 -2.82
N THR A 337 18.97 -6.63 -1.95
CA THR A 337 20.38 -7.07 -2.00
C THR A 337 20.52 -8.56 -1.69
N ALA A 338 19.77 -9.06 -0.71
CA ALA A 338 19.76 -10.48 -0.37
C ALA A 338 19.10 -11.30 -1.49
N PHE A 339 17.98 -10.83 -2.04
CA PHE A 339 17.37 -11.38 -3.25
C PHE A 339 18.30 -11.38 -4.44
N TRP A 340 19.19 -10.39 -4.58
CA TRP A 340 20.21 -10.38 -5.63
C TRP A 340 21.31 -11.42 -5.40
N ARG A 341 21.72 -11.62 -4.14
CA ARG A 341 22.79 -12.56 -3.76
C ARG A 341 22.36 -14.03 -3.66
N ALA A 342 21.08 -14.32 -3.47
CA ALA A 342 20.57 -15.68 -3.33
C ALA A 342 20.98 -16.57 -4.52
N THR A 343 21.49 -17.77 -4.27
CA THR A 343 22.02 -18.66 -5.34
C THR A 343 21.12 -19.84 -5.66
N SER A 344 20.04 -20.04 -4.92
CA SER A 344 19.05 -21.12 -5.13
C SER A 344 17.61 -20.63 -4.94
N GLU A 345 16.63 -21.36 -5.49
CA GLU A 345 15.20 -21.06 -5.32
C GLU A 345 14.75 -21.16 -3.85
N GLU A 346 15.34 -22.06 -3.07
CA GLU A 346 15.08 -22.22 -1.62
C GLU A 346 15.61 -21.02 -0.81
N ASP A 347 16.70 -20.40 -1.26
CA ASP A 347 17.22 -19.14 -0.72
C ASP A 347 16.38 -17.92 -1.16
N MET A 348 15.56 -18.06 -2.21
CA MET A 348 14.65 -17.01 -2.70
C MET A 348 13.24 -17.12 -2.09
N ALA A 349 12.95 -18.16 -1.30
CA ALA A 349 11.71 -18.31 -0.57
C ALA A 349 11.56 -17.20 0.49
N GLN A 350 10.34 -16.68 0.63
CA GLN A 350 10.06 -15.39 1.28
C GLN A 350 10.39 -15.33 2.78
N ASP A 351 10.58 -16.48 3.44
CA ASP A 351 10.78 -16.58 4.89
C ASP A 351 12.23 -16.87 5.31
N THR A 352 13.11 -17.26 4.39
CA THR A 352 14.51 -17.67 4.68
C THR A 352 15.52 -16.52 4.56
N ILE A 353 15.19 -15.47 3.79
CA ILE A 353 16.12 -14.41 3.36
C ILE A 353 16.58 -13.49 4.51
N ILE A 354 15.81 -13.39 5.59
CA ILE A 354 16.08 -12.45 6.69
C ILE A 354 17.28 -12.88 7.55
N TYR A 355 17.65 -14.16 7.54
CA TYR A 355 18.68 -14.70 8.45
C TYR A 355 20.12 -14.62 7.92
N THR A 356 20.36 -14.16 6.69
CA THR A 356 21.69 -14.27 6.05
C THR A 356 22.51 -12.99 5.99
N ASP A 357 22.00 -11.83 6.44
CA ASP A 357 22.77 -10.58 6.49
C ASP A 357 23.22 -10.27 7.93
N GLU A 358 24.49 -10.55 8.25
CA GLU A 358 25.12 -10.24 9.55
C GLU A 358 25.10 -8.73 9.90
N SER A 359 24.74 -7.85 8.95
CA SER A 359 24.72 -6.39 9.12
C SER A 359 23.35 -5.80 9.47
N PHE A 360 22.28 -6.60 9.42
CA PHE A 360 20.92 -6.14 9.71
C PHE A 360 20.10 -7.20 10.46
N THR A 361 20.09 -7.11 11.78
CA THR A 361 19.05 -7.75 12.60
C THR A 361 17.85 -6.82 12.65
N PRO A 362 16.70 -7.16 12.04
CA PRO A 362 15.49 -6.36 12.20
C PRO A 362 15.16 -6.25 13.69
N ASP A 363 14.94 -5.02 14.18
CA ASP A 363 14.37 -4.86 15.52
C ASP A 363 12.95 -5.40 15.46
N LEU A 364 12.74 -6.58 16.02
CA LEU A 364 11.45 -7.25 16.03
C LEU A 364 10.44 -6.51 16.93
N ASN A 365 10.90 -5.56 17.77
CA ASN A 365 10.06 -4.72 18.62
C ASN A 365 9.69 -3.38 17.94
N ILE A 366 9.21 -3.43 16.70
CA ILE A 366 8.71 -2.24 15.98
C ILE A 366 7.51 -1.56 16.64
N PHE A 367 6.77 -2.30 17.47
CA PHE A 367 5.61 -1.78 18.21
C PHE A 367 6.01 -1.49 19.65
N GLN A 368 6.01 -0.21 19.99
CA GLN A 368 6.34 0.31 21.32
C GLN A 368 5.08 0.86 21.99
N ASP A 369 5.11 1.05 23.30
CA ASP A 369 4.02 1.72 23.99
C ASP A 369 3.91 3.20 23.56
N VAL A 370 2.71 3.76 23.62
CA VAL A 370 2.46 5.17 23.25
C VAL A 370 3.33 6.10 24.12
N LEU A 371 4.32 6.74 23.50
CA LEU A 371 5.37 7.48 24.20
C LEU A 371 4.90 8.83 24.74
N HIS A 372 4.04 9.52 23.98
CA HIS A 372 3.71 10.92 24.23
C HIS A 372 2.20 11.12 24.32
N ARG A 373 1.75 11.57 25.49
CA ARG A 373 0.39 12.04 25.70
C ARG A 373 0.22 13.41 25.03
N ASP A 374 -0.92 13.61 24.42
CA ASP A 374 -1.36 14.86 23.82
C ASP A 374 -2.44 15.52 24.70
N THR A 375 -2.76 16.78 24.39
CA THR A 375 -3.77 17.55 25.12
C THR A 375 -5.02 17.79 24.28
N LEU A 376 -4.89 17.82 22.95
CA LEU A 376 -5.97 18.10 22.02
C LEU A 376 -7.04 17.01 22.02
N VAL A 377 -6.65 15.74 21.92
CA VAL A 377 -7.60 14.61 21.92
C VAL A 377 -8.20 14.43 23.30
N LYS A 378 -7.40 14.61 24.36
CA LYS A 378 -7.92 14.58 25.73
C LYS A 378 -9.01 15.63 25.94
N ALA A 379 -8.74 16.89 25.61
CA ALA A 379 -9.72 17.96 25.75
C ALA A 379 -10.98 17.71 24.91
N PHE A 380 -10.83 17.16 23.70
CA PHE A 380 -11.95 16.79 22.86
C PHE A 380 -12.82 15.70 23.51
N LEU A 381 -12.21 14.61 23.98
CA LEU A 381 -12.93 13.49 24.60
C LEU A 381 -13.61 13.92 25.92
N ASP A 382 -12.94 14.70 26.75
CA ASP A 382 -13.50 15.22 28.01
C ASP A 382 -14.78 16.07 27.77
N GLN A 383 -14.89 16.72 26.61
CA GLN A 383 -16.00 17.62 26.26
C GLN A 383 -17.09 16.94 25.42
N VAL A 384 -16.75 16.05 24.48
CA VAL A 384 -17.71 15.48 23.52
C VAL A 384 -18.78 14.63 24.21
N PHE A 385 -18.42 13.90 25.28
CA PHE A 385 -19.36 13.06 26.02
C PHE A 385 -20.31 13.87 26.92
N GLN A 386 -20.02 15.15 27.19
CA GLN A 386 -20.95 16.05 27.89
C GLN A 386 -22.14 16.45 26.99
N LEU A 387 -21.99 16.33 25.67
CA LEU A 387 -23.05 16.59 24.70
C LEU A 387 -23.98 15.38 24.63
N LYS A 388 -25.29 15.64 24.44
CA LYS A 388 -26.29 14.58 24.34
C LYS A 388 -26.09 13.72 23.07
N PRO A 389 -26.12 12.38 23.19
CA PRO A 389 -26.16 11.49 22.03
C PRO A 389 -27.51 11.59 21.31
N GLY A 390 -27.58 11.07 20.09
CA GLY A 390 -28.79 11.11 19.24
C GLY A 390 -29.19 12.50 18.70
N LEU A 391 -28.59 13.58 19.21
CA LEU A 391 -28.59 14.88 18.56
C LEU A 391 -27.34 15.01 17.69
N SER A 392 -27.42 15.69 16.55
CA SER A 392 -26.27 15.95 15.64
C SER A 392 -25.20 16.88 16.24
N LEU A 393 -25.15 17.03 17.56
CA LEU A 393 -24.20 17.86 18.31
C LEU A 393 -22.80 17.24 18.31
N ARG A 394 -22.68 15.94 18.62
CA ARG A 394 -21.39 15.25 18.70
C ARG A 394 -20.68 15.21 17.34
N SER A 395 -21.43 14.98 16.25
CA SER A 395 -20.89 15.03 14.88
C SER A 395 -20.47 16.45 14.47
N THR A 396 -21.25 17.47 14.84
CA THR A 396 -20.88 18.88 14.59
C THR A 396 -19.62 19.27 15.35
N PHE A 397 -19.50 18.87 16.63
CA PHE A 397 -18.33 19.16 17.45
C PHE A 397 -17.07 18.44 16.95
N LEU A 398 -17.21 17.17 16.53
CA LEU A 398 -16.15 16.41 15.85
C LEU A 398 -15.68 17.13 14.58
N ALA A 399 -16.61 17.61 13.73
CA ALA A 399 -16.24 18.33 12.52
C ALA A 399 -15.45 19.63 12.80
N GLN A 400 -15.81 20.35 13.88
CA GLN A 400 -15.08 21.53 14.33
C GLN A 400 -13.67 21.18 14.83
N PHE A 401 -13.55 20.09 15.60
CA PHE A 401 -12.28 19.56 16.06
C PHE A 401 -11.37 19.23 14.87
N LEU A 402 -11.86 18.45 13.90
CA LEU A 402 -11.10 18.11 12.69
C LEU A 402 -10.70 19.36 11.88
N LEU A 403 -11.59 20.34 11.76
CA LEU A 403 -11.30 21.60 11.07
C LEU A 403 -10.13 22.35 11.74
N VAL A 404 -10.09 22.38 13.07
CA VAL A 404 -9.00 23.05 13.80
C VAL A 404 -7.67 22.32 13.59
N LEU A 405 -7.68 20.98 13.59
CA LEU A 405 -6.47 20.18 13.34
C LEU A 405 -5.91 20.45 11.93
N HIS A 406 -6.76 20.44 10.91
CA HIS A 406 -6.34 20.72 9.53
C HIS A 406 -5.82 22.14 9.35
N ARG A 407 -6.43 23.13 10.01
CA ARG A 407 -5.95 24.52 9.98
C ARG A 407 -4.59 24.65 10.67
N LYS A 408 -4.40 24.02 11.84
CA LYS A 408 -3.09 23.99 12.51
C LYS A 408 -2.03 23.32 11.63
N ALA A 409 -2.36 22.21 10.96
CA ALA A 409 -1.45 21.55 10.03
C ALA A 409 -1.07 22.45 8.84
N LEU A 410 -2.04 23.14 8.23
CA LEU A 410 -1.76 24.06 7.14
C LEU A 410 -0.91 25.27 7.58
N THR A 411 -1.19 25.83 8.75
CA THR A 411 -0.39 26.91 9.33
C THR A 411 1.04 26.45 9.63
N LEU A 412 1.23 25.23 10.14
CA LEU A 412 2.53 24.63 10.35
C LEU A 412 3.31 24.48 9.04
N ILE A 413 2.66 24.00 7.97
CA ILE A 413 3.27 23.91 6.63
C ILE A 413 3.75 25.29 6.17
N LYS A 414 2.90 26.32 6.32
CA LYS A 414 3.23 27.69 5.91
C LYS A 414 4.38 28.28 6.72
N TYR A 415 4.38 28.06 8.03
CA TYR A 415 5.46 28.50 8.91
C TYR A 415 6.82 27.93 8.45
N ILE A 416 6.87 26.63 8.15
CA ILE A 416 8.10 25.97 7.68
C ILE A 416 8.49 26.46 6.28
N GLU A 417 7.53 26.60 5.37
CA GLU A 417 7.79 27.11 4.01
C GLU A 417 8.42 28.50 4.05
N ASP A 418 7.88 29.41 4.85
CA ASP A 418 8.34 30.79 4.86
C ASP A 418 9.66 30.95 5.63
N ASP A 419 9.85 30.24 6.75
CA ASP A 419 11.11 30.23 7.53
C ASP A 419 12.29 29.70 6.68
N THR A 420 12.04 28.69 5.85
CA THR A 420 13.09 28.02 5.06
C THR A 420 13.23 28.52 3.62
N GLN A 421 12.44 29.51 3.21
CA GLN A 421 12.32 29.95 1.81
C GLN A 421 11.97 28.78 0.87
N LYS A 422 10.98 27.99 1.25
CA LYS A 422 10.48 26.79 0.58
C LYS A 422 11.55 25.70 0.46
N GLY A 423 12.29 25.46 1.55
CA GLY A 423 13.30 24.40 1.63
C GLY A 423 14.68 24.76 1.09
N LYS A 424 14.94 26.02 0.71
CA LYS A 424 16.28 26.47 0.31
C LYS A 424 17.28 26.48 1.48
N LYS A 425 16.77 26.65 2.70
CA LYS A 425 17.57 26.63 3.93
C LYS A 425 17.10 25.48 4.83
N PRO A 426 18.00 24.84 5.61
CA PRO A 426 17.59 23.84 6.58
C PRO A 426 16.72 24.48 7.67
N PHE A 427 15.73 23.74 8.17
CA PHE A 427 14.88 24.20 9.26
C PHE A 427 15.62 24.15 10.60
N LYS A 428 15.58 25.25 11.37
CA LYS A 428 16.25 25.34 12.69
C LYS A 428 15.37 25.93 13.79
N SER A 429 14.15 26.35 13.45
CA SER A 429 13.27 27.16 14.30
C SER A 429 12.23 26.34 15.07
N LEU A 430 12.47 25.04 15.34
CA LEU A 430 11.48 24.13 15.95
C LEU A 430 10.95 24.64 17.29
N ARG A 431 11.82 25.19 18.16
CA ARG A 431 11.41 25.72 19.46
C ARG A 431 10.42 26.88 19.34
N ASN A 432 10.66 27.79 18.41
CA ASN A 432 9.78 28.94 18.17
C ASN A 432 8.45 28.47 17.59
N LEU A 433 8.49 27.55 16.61
CA LEU A 433 7.29 26.93 16.04
C LEU A 433 6.39 26.30 17.12
N LYS A 434 6.97 25.55 18.06
CA LYS A 434 6.21 24.91 19.15
C LYS A 434 5.52 25.93 20.06
N ILE A 435 6.14 27.09 20.30
CA ILE A 435 5.58 28.15 21.15
C ILE A 435 4.51 28.93 20.36
N ASP A 436 4.84 29.40 19.16
CA ASP A 436 4.01 30.27 18.34
C ASP A 436 2.69 29.60 17.92
N LEU A 437 2.72 28.29 17.68
CA LEU A 437 1.54 27.52 17.23
C LEU A 437 0.79 26.80 18.35
N ASP A 438 1.20 27.01 19.60
CA ASP A 438 0.66 26.33 20.77
C ASP A 438 0.72 24.79 20.61
N LEU A 439 1.94 24.30 20.38
CA LEU A 439 2.30 22.89 20.18
C LEU A 439 3.48 22.50 21.09
N THR A 440 3.41 22.94 22.36
CA THR A 440 4.48 22.72 23.34
C THR A 440 4.56 21.25 23.77
N ALA A 441 3.40 20.58 23.90
CA ALA A 441 3.30 19.15 24.12
C ALA A 441 3.71 18.36 22.86
N GLU A 442 4.56 17.35 23.05
CA GLU A 442 5.10 16.55 21.94
C GLU A 442 4.00 15.72 21.26
N GLY A 443 3.02 15.21 22.01
CA GLY A 443 1.89 14.47 21.44
C GLY A 443 1.05 15.33 20.48
N ASP A 444 0.77 16.59 20.85
CA ASP A 444 0.02 17.52 20.00
C ASP A 444 0.83 17.89 18.75
N LEU A 445 2.15 18.12 18.90
CA LEU A 445 3.04 18.35 17.78
C LEU A 445 3.02 17.17 16.80
N ASN A 446 3.10 15.93 17.31
CA ASN A 446 3.09 14.73 16.48
C ASN A 446 1.78 14.56 15.69
N ILE A 447 0.63 14.87 16.29
CA ILE A 447 -0.67 14.86 15.58
C ILE A 447 -0.66 15.84 14.42
N ILE A 448 -0.28 17.10 14.68
CA ILE A 448 -0.30 18.16 13.66
C ILE A 448 0.75 17.89 12.57
N MET A 449 1.93 17.41 12.95
CA MET A 449 3.00 17.01 12.04
C MET A 449 2.58 15.83 11.14
N ALA A 450 1.92 14.82 11.70
CA ALA A 450 1.41 13.68 10.93
C ALA A 450 0.37 14.11 9.90
N LEU A 451 -0.56 15.00 10.25
CA LEU A 451 -1.51 15.57 9.30
C LEU A 451 -0.81 16.41 8.23
N ALA A 452 0.19 17.22 8.62
CA ALA A 452 0.97 18.01 7.69
C ALA A 452 1.75 17.13 6.69
N GLU A 453 2.31 16.00 7.14
CA GLU A 453 3.01 15.02 6.29
C GLU A 453 2.09 14.40 5.24
N LYS A 454 0.84 14.07 5.62
CA LYS A 454 -0.17 13.54 4.68
C LYS A 454 -0.52 14.54 3.59
N ILE A 455 -0.64 15.82 3.94
CA ILE A 455 -0.97 16.91 3.00
C ILE A 455 0.25 17.26 2.13
N LYS A 456 1.44 17.29 2.74
CA LYS A 456 2.70 17.63 2.07
C LYS A 456 3.81 16.67 2.52
N PRO A 457 4.02 15.57 1.78
CA PRO A 457 5.03 14.57 2.11
C PRO A 457 6.46 15.14 2.12
N GLY A 458 7.30 14.62 3.01
CA GLY A 458 8.72 14.96 3.16
C GLY A 458 9.04 15.94 4.28
N LEU A 459 8.05 16.45 5.03
CA LEU A 459 8.25 17.43 6.10
C LEU A 459 8.96 16.82 7.31
N HIS A 460 8.53 15.65 7.77
CA HIS A 460 9.19 14.96 8.89
C HIS A 460 10.67 14.69 8.59
N SER A 461 10.98 14.21 7.38
CA SER A 461 12.36 13.96 6.95
C SER A 461 13.18 15.25 6.86
N PHE A 462 12.56 16.37 6.45
CA PHE A 462 13.23 17.66 6.34
C PHE A 462 13.54 18.29 7.71
N ILE A 463 12.69 18.07 8.71
CA ILE A 463 12.81 18.67 10.06
C ILE A 463 13.64 17.77 10.99
N PHE A 464 13.30 16.48 11.04
CA PHE A 464 13.83 15.53 12.02
C PHE A 464 14.82 14.53 11.41
N GLY A 465 14.85 14.42 10.09
CA GLY A 465 15.78 13.52 9.42
C GLY A 465 17.22 13.90 9.75
N ARG A 466 18.05 12.88 10.03
CA ARG A 466 19.50 13.07 10.03
C ARG A 466 19.90 13.61 8.64
N PRO A 467 20.90 14.50 8.52
CA PRO A 467 21.43 14.91 7.23
C PRO A 467 22.04 13.68 6.55
N PHE A 468 21.23 12.97 5.77
CA PHE A 468 21.68 11.89 4.93
C PHE A 468 22.18 12.47 3.62
N TYR A 469 23.24 11.84 3.10
CA TYR A 469 23.63 11.93 1.70
C TYR A 469 22.37 11.87 0.84
N THR A 470 22.29 12.82 -0.08
CA THR A 470 21.09 13.19 -0.82
C THR A 470 20.25 11.99 -1.27
N SER A 471 18.93 12.10 -1.11
CA SER A 471 17.92 11.17 -1.62
C SER A 471 18.07 10.79 -3.10
N VAL A 472 18.86 11.57 -3.86
CA VAL A 472 19.22 11.35 -5.25
C VAL A 472 20.16 10.13 -5.40
N GLN A 473 21.27 10.08 -4.66
CA GLN A 473 22.28 9.01 -4.80
C GLN A 473 21.74 7.62 -4.40
N GLU A 474 20.73 7.54 -3.53
CA GLU A 474 20.13 6.27 -3.11
C GLU A 474 18.86 5.90 -3.90
N ARG A 475 18.13 6.89 -4.45
CA ARG A 475 17.16 6.63 -5.52
C ARG A 475 17.86 5.91 -6.66
N ASP A 476 19.07 6.33 -7.01
CA ASP A 476 19.91 5.69 -8.04
C ASP A 476 20.20 4.20 -7.72
N VAL A 477 20.32 3.82 -6.44
CA VAL A 477 20.55 2.42 -6.03
C VAL A 477 19.29 1.57 -6.12
N LEU A 478 18.12 2.08 -5.73
CA LEU A 478 16.84 1.35 -5.95
C LEU A 478 16.45 1.31 -7.44
N MET A 479 16.85 2.32 -8.21
CA MET A 479 16.78 2.33 -9.67
C MET A 479 17.82 1.40 -10.31
N THR A 480 18.77 0.86 -9.54
CA THR A 480 19.65 -0.21 -10.04
C THR A 480 18.90 -1.55 -10.14
N PHE A 481 17.76 -1.71 -9.45
CA PHE A 481 16.99 -2.97 -9.38
C PHE A 481 15.71 -2.99 -10.25
#